data_AF-A0A061HV03-F1
#
_entry.id   AF-A0A061HV03-F1
#
_cell.length_a   1.000
_cell.length_b   1.000
_cell.length_c   1.000
_cell.angle_alpha   90.00
_cell.angle_beta   90.00
_cell.angle_gamma   90.00
#
_symmetry.space_group_name_H-M   'P 1'
#
loop_
_entity.id
_entity.type
_entity.pdbx_description
1 polymer ?
#
loop_
_entity_poly.entity_id
_entity_poly.type
_entity_poly.pdbx_seq_one_letter_code
_entity_poly.pdbx_strand_id
1 'polypeptide(L)'
;MDGATVAGDLLTLGWRRRRSCSLEVGFLCSELQAARLLHLRLPLDASPAQSIGEGTKEGNGMVQELMLTLQALGLPRPVRGTLASQLVREFHGKVSELLPSLPPESMQPLLSSPLDASQWEALESLSQSLTEQYCCRRCLLLKRLDLTTSAFHWGDRAEGQGEAMKAVLFPIRGLLTPESDVSVAHVLAARADLSRLVPATSVAARQGTSCAINKVLMGDVPDRGGRPDELEAPMPAWQSRREDGGRGKAGPQRWGRRKKKKK
;
A
#
# COMPACT_ATOMS: atom_id res chain seq x y z
N MET A 1 26.97 -15.36 -62.99
CA MET A 1 25.59 -15.84 -62.86
C MET A 1 25.70 -17.17 -62.13
N ASP A 2 25.32 -17.39 -60.89
CA ASP A 2 24.66 -16.66 -59.80
C ASP A 2 25.21 -17.35 -58.52
N GLY A 3 25.42 -16.74 -57.37
CA GLY A 3 24.48 -15.89 -56.66
C GLY A 3 23.72 -16.71 -55.61
N ALA A 4 24.31 -16.77 -54.41
CA ALA A 4 23.63 -16.67 -53.11
C ALA A 4 22.98 -17.91 -52.42
N THR A 5 23.39 -18.05 -51.13
CA THR A 5 22.59 -18.34 -49.91
C THR A 5 22.14 -19.79 -49.61
N VAL A 6 22.06 -20.32 -48.37
CA VAL A 6 22.02 -19.78 -46.98
C VAL A 6 22.58 -20.89 -46.06
N ALA A 7 23.62 -20.72 -45.25
CA ALA A 7 23.57 -20.19 -43.87
C ALA A 7 22.41 -20.70 -42.98
N GLY A 8 22.04 -21.98 -43.05
CA GLY A 8 20.88 -22.53 -42.31
C GLY A 8 21.14 -23.02 -40.87
N ASP A 9 22.34 -23.53 -40.54
CA ASP A 9 22.46 -24.45 -39.39
C ASP A 9 23.20 -23.93 -38.15
N LEU A 10 23.68 -22.68 -38.16
CA LEU A 10 24.33 -22.08 -36.98
C LEU A 10 23.37 -21.33 -36.03
N LEU A 11 22.17 -20.97 -36.49
CA LEU A 11 21.19 -20.25 -35.67
C LEU A 11 20.34 -21.18 -34.79
N THR A 12 20.12 -22.43 -35.18
CA THR A 12 19.27 -23.37 -34.41
C THR A 12 19.95 -23.86 -33.11
N LEU A 13 21.28 -23.93 -33.07
CA LEU A 13 22.05 -24.25 -31.86
C LEU A 13 22.15 -23.07 -30.87
N GLY A 14 22.24 -21.83 -31.38
CA GLY A 14 22.27 -20.63 -30.54
C GLY A 14 20.94 -20.33 -29.83
N TRP A 15 19.81 -20.64 -30.47
CA TRP A 15 18.48 -20.45 -29.88
C TRP A 15 18.15 -21.52 -28.85
N ARG A 16 18.63 -22.77 -29.03
CA ARG A 16 18.47 -23.83 -28.03
C ARG A 16 19.23 -23.48 -26.74
N ARG A 17 20.45 -22.93 -26.85
CA ARG A 17 21.25 -22.49 -25.69
C ARG A 17 20.66 -21.28 -24.96
N ARG A 18 20.07 -20.32 -25.68
CA ARG A 18 19.35 -19.17 -25.08
C ARG A 18 18.08 -19.59 -24.34
N ARG A 19 17.31 -20.54 -24.89
CA ARG A 19 16.12 -21.09 -24.22
C ARG A 19 16.50 -21.91 -22.99
N SER A 20 17.59 -22.67 -23.06
CA SER A 20 18.15 -23.39 -21.90
C SER A 20 18.58 -22.45 -20.80
N CYS A 21 19.31 -21.36 -21.08
CA CYS A 21 19.66 -20.37 -20.05
C CYS A 21 18.43 -19.68 -19.45
N SER A 22 17.39 -19.37 -20.24
CA SER A 22 16.16 -18.79 -19.65
C SER A 22 15.39 -19.78 -18.78
N LEU A 23 15.46 -21.08 -19.10
CA LEU A 23 14.87 -22.15 -18.29
C LEU A 23 15.69 -22.43 -17.04
N GLU A 24 17.03 -22.40 -17.13
CA GLU A 24 17.96 -22.55 -16.01
C GLU A 24 17.86 -21.38 -15.04
N VAL A 25 17.78 -20.14 -15.54
CA VAL A 25 17.54 -18.95 -14.70
C VAL A 25 16.15 -19.01 -14.08
N GLY A 26 15.13 -19.43 -14.83
CA GLY A 26 13.79 -19.65 -14.28
C GLY A 26 13.77 -20.69 -13.16
N PHE A 27 14.48 -21.80 -13.35
CA PHE A 27 14.65 -22.87 -12.36
C PHE A 27 15.40 -22.39 -11.12
N LEU A 28 16.52 -21.69 -11.29
CA LEU A 28 17.28 -21.12 -10.18
C LEU A 28 16.46 -20.06 -9.41
N CYS A 29 15.66 -19.26 -10.10
CA CYS A 29 14.73 -18.32 -9.47
C CYS A 29 13.63 -19.05 -8.69
N SER A 30 13.05 -20.13 -9.22
CA SER A 30 12.05 -20.92 -8.51
C SER A 30 12.65 -21.66 -7.30
N GLU A 31 13.86 -22.19 -7.42
CA GLU A 31 14.59 -22.82 -6.32
C GLU A 31 14.96 -21.81 -5.24
N LEU A 32 15.40 -20.61 -5.62
CA LEU A 32 15.68 -19.53 -4.66
C LEU A 32 14.39 -19.02 -3.98
N GLN A 33 13.28 -18.96 -4.70
CA GLN A 33 11.97 -18.66 -4.12
C GLN A 33 11.51 -19.77 -3.17
N ALA A 34 11.67 -21.04 -3.53
CA ALA A 34 11.35 -22.19 -2.69
C ALA A 34 12.23 -22.22 -1.43
N ALA A 35 13.53 -21.99 -1.56
CA ALA A 35 14.47 -21.88 -0.45
C ALA A 35 14.10 -20.73 0.49
N ARG A 36 13.73 -19.55 -0.05
CA ARG A 36 13.23 -18.42 0.76
C ARG A 36 11.92 -18.78 1.49
N LEU A 37 10.98 -19.44 0.83
CA LEU A 37 9.72 -19.89 1.45
C LEU A 37 9.94 -20.93 2.54
N LEU A 38 10.88 -21.87 2.34
CA LEU A 38 11.27 -22.85 3.35
C LEU A 38 11.97 -22.19 4.53
N HIS A 39 12.86 -21.23 4.28
CA HIS A 39 13.55 -20.47 5.32
C HIS A 39 12.62 -19.53 6.11
N LEU A 40 11.50 -19.10 5.50
CA LEU A 40 10.42 -18.37 6.16
C LEU A 40 9.40 -19.29 6.86
N ARG A 41 9.35 -20.59 6.51
CA ARG A 41 8.54 -21.62 7.19
C ARG A 41 9.25 -22.26 8.38
N LEU A 42 10.57 -22.43 8.32
CA LEU A 42 11.38 -22.98 9.41
C LEU A 42 11.25 -22.23 10.76
N PRO A 43 10.97 -20.91 10.83
CA PRO A 43 10.68 -20.20 12.07
C PRO A 43 9.32 -20.52 12.68
N LEU A 44 8.38 -21.14 11.94
CA LEU A 44 7.06 -21.50 12.47
C LEU A 44 7.06 -22.84 13.24
N ASP A 45 7.96 -23.76 12.90
CA ASP A 45 7.97 -25.12 13.47
C ASP A 45 9.01 -25.31 14.60
N ALA A 46 9.88 -24.32 14.84
CA ALA A 46 10.75 -24.31 16.02
C ALA A 46 9.97 -23.79 17.24
N SER A 47 9.12 -24.64 17.81
CA SER A 47 8.52 -24.40 19.13
C SER A 47 9.64 -24.18 20.16
N PRO A 48 9.79 -22.99 20.76
CA PRO A 48 10.55 -22.87 22.00
C PRO A 48 9.62 -23.38 23.08
N ALA A 49 10.01 -24.51 23.68
CA ALA A 49 9.39 -25.04 24.88
C ALA A 49 9.09 -23.90 25.88
N GLN A 50 7.83 -23.86 26.31
CA GLN A 50 7.34 -22.94 27.32
C GLN A 50 8.20 -23.02 28.58
N SER A 51 8.61 -21.87 29.12
CA SER A 51 8.71 -21.72 30.57
C SER A 51 8.63 -20.25 30.98
N ILE A 52 7.65 -20.00 31.87
CA ILE A 52 7.61 -18.99 32.93
C ILE A 52 6.99 -17.63 32.56
N GLY A 53 5.80 -17.44 33.12
CA GLY A 53 5.31 -16.14 33.60
C GLY A 53 4.16 -15.57 32.77
N GLU A 54 2.96 -15.68 33.31
CA GLU A 54 1.83 -14.81 32.95
C GLU A 54 2.28 -13.35 33.15
N GLY A 55 2.68 -12.73 32.05
CA GLY A 55 3.21 -11.37 32.02
C GLY A 55 3.08 -10.86 30.59
N THR A 56 2.36 -9.76 30.46
CA THR A 56 2.22 -8.84 29.30
C THR A 56 2.81 -9.35 27.98
N LYS A 57 1.96 -9.75 27.03
CA LYS A 57 2.32 -10.25 25.68
C LYS A 57 3.36 -9.37 24.95
N GLU A 58 3.42 -8.09 25.26
CA GLU A 58 4.37 -7.09 24.72
C GLU A 58 5.83 -7.41 25.05
N GLY A 59 6.12 -7.90 26.26
CA GLY A 59 7.49 -8.22 26.70
C GLY A 59 8.10 -9.41 25.94
N ASN A 60 7.27 -10.38 25.58
CA ASN A 60 7.70 -11.54 24.81
C ASN A 60 7.99 -11.17 23.34
N GLY A 61 7.22 -10.23 22.78
CA GLY A 61 7.42 -9.73 21.42
C GLY A 61 8.79 -9.05 21.24
N MET A 62 9.17 -8.14 22.15
CA MET A 62 10.46 -7.45 22.04
C MET A 62 11.66 -8.40 22.18
N VAL A 63 11.57 -9.41 23.05
CA VAL A 63 12.61 -10.44 23.17
C VAL A 63 12.70 -11.26 21.90
N GLN A 64 11.57 -11.61 21.29
CA GLN A 64 11.54 -12.33 20.02
C GLN A 64 12.19 -11.51 18.89
N GLU A 65 11.83 -10.23 18.74
CA GLU A 65 12.42 -9.34 17.72
C GLU A 65 13.93 -9.17 17.92
N LEU A 66 14.38 -9.03 19.17
CA LEU A 66 15.80 -8.97 19.50
C LEU A 66 16.53 -10.27 19.09
N MET A 67 15.93 -11.42 19.38
CA MET A 67 16.48 -12.73 19.00
C MET A 67 16.55 -12.91 17.48
N LEU A 68 15.51 -12.49 16.75
CA LEU A 68 15.49 -12.51 15.30
C LEU A 68 16.56 -11.59 14.71
N THR A 69 16.76 -10.41 15.29
CA THR A 69 17.79 -9.46 14.88
C THR A 69 19.19 -10.03 15.08
N LEU A 70 19.46 -10.64 16.23
CA LEU A 70 20.73 -11.33 16.51
C LEU A 70 20.98 -12.47 15.50
N GLN A 71 19.96 -13.28 15.22
CA GLN A 71 20.05 -14.37 14.26
C GLN A 71 20.32 -13.85 12.84
N ALA A 72 19.64 -12.79 12.42
CA ALA A 72 19.82 -12.16 11.11
C ALA A 72 21.23 -11.57 10.94
N LEU A 73 21.80 -11.03 12.01
CA LEU A 73 23.16 -10.48 12.02
C LEU A 73 24.25 -11.52 12.30
N GLY A 74 23.87 -12.78 12.58
CA GLY A 74 24.80 -13.86 12.94
C GLY A 74 25.52 -13.62 14.27
N LEU A 75 24.91 -12.87 15.19
CA LEU A 75 25.45 -12.56 16.50
C LEU A 75 25.05 -13.63 17.53
N PRO A 76 25.92 -13.93 18.52
CA PRO A 76 25.60 -14.91 19.55
C PRO A 76 24.49 -14.42 20.46
N ARG A 77 23.79 -15.35 21.10
CA ARG A 77 22.75 -15.02 22.08
C ARG A 77 23.39 -14.33 23.31
N PRO A 78 22.85 -13.20 23.80
CA PRO A 78 23.38 -12.53 24.97
C PRO A 78 23.34 -13.42 26.20
N VAL A 79 24.36 -13.29 27.04
CA VAL A 79 24.42 -13.97 28.34
C VAL A 79 23.51 -13.22 29.32
N ARG A 80 22.97 -13.92 30.32
CA ARG A 80 22.20 -13.25 31.38
C ARG A 80 23.07 -12.19 32.06
N GLY A 81 22.58 -10.95 32.13
CA GLY A 81 23.31 -9.83 32.71
C GLY A 81 24.13 -8.99 31.70
N THR A 82 24.10 -9.31 30.40
CA THR A 82 24.66 -8.42 29.38
C THR A 82 23.97 -7.05 29.40
N LEU A 83 24.76 -5.99 29.45
CA LEU A 83 24.25 -4.61 29.43
C LEU A 83 23.64 -4.29 28.06
N ALA A 84 22.50 -3.58 28.05
CA ALA A 84 21.84 -3.17 26.82
C ALA A 84 22.76 -2.31 25.92
N SER A 85 23.57 -1.43 26.52
CA SER A 85 24.55 -0.61 25.80
C SER A 85 25.61 -1.43 25.07
N GLN A 86 26.01 -2.57 25.65
CA GLN A 86 26.94 -3.49 25.00
C GLN A 86 26.30 -4.14 23.77
N LEU A 87 25.05 -4.60 23.90
CA LEU A 87 24.31 -5.19 22.77
C LEU A 87 24.12 -4.20 21.63
N VAL A 88 23.74 -2.96 21.93
CA VAL A 88 23.59 -1.90 20.92
C VAL A 88 24.90 -1.62 20.20
N ARG A 89 26.03 -1.64 20.92
CA ARG A 89 27.36 -1.47 20.32
C ARG A 89 27.76 -2.66 19.43
N GLU A 90 27.43 -3.88 19.84
CA GLU A 90 27.65 -5.08 19.02
C GLU A 90 26.79 -5.05 17.74
N PHE A 91 25.53 -4.64 17.85
CA PHE A 91 24.66 -4.42 16.68
C PHE A 91 25.22 -3.36 15.74
N HIS A 92 25.57 -2.19 16.28
CA HIS A 92 26.14 -1.10 15.50
C HIS A 92 27.41 -1.55 14.78
N GLY A 93 28.31 -2.26 15.47
CA GLY A 93 29.52 -2.81 14.89
C GLY A 93 29.23 -3.75 13.73
N LYS A 94 28.31 -4.70 13.92
CA LYS A 94 27.99 -5.68 12.88
C LYS A 94 27.27 -5.06 11.68
N VAL A 95 26.35 -4.12 11.91
CA VAL A 95 25.68 -3.37 10.83
C VAL A 95 26.69 -2.53 10.05
N SER A 96 27.63 -1.87 10.73
CA SER A 96 28.69 -1.08 10.09
C SER A 96 29.63 -1.93 9.23
N GLU A 97 29.90 -3.18 9.63
CA GLU A 97 30.67 -4.15 8.85
C GLU A 97 29.93 -4.59 7.57
N LEU A 98 28.61 -4.79 7.66
CA LEU A 98 27.80 -5.28 6.55
C LEU A 98 27.38 -4.18 5.57
N LEU A 99 27.26 -2.93 6.02
CA LEU A 99 26.77 -1.81 5.22
C LEU A 99 27.51 -1.63 3.87
N PRO A 100 28.86 -1.75 3.79
CA PRO A 100 29.59 -1.61 2.52
C PRO A 100 29.34 -2.75 1.51
N SER A 101 28.81 -3.89 1.97
CA SER A 101 28.48 -5.03 1.08
C SER A 101 27.16 -4.83 0.31
N LEU A 102 26.35 -3.85 0.71
CA LEU A 102 25.05 -3.58 0.10
C LEU A 102 25.20 -2.66 -1.11
N PRO A 103 24.26 -2.71 -2.08
CA PRO A 103 24.25 -1.78 -3.20
C PRO A 103 24.24 -0.31 -2.73
N PRO A 104 24.89 0.60 -3.46
CA PRO A 104 24.80 2.04 -3.18
C PRO A 104 23.33 2.49 -3.20
N GLU A 105 23.00 3.49 -2.39
CA GLU A 105 21.63 4.03 -2.21
C GLU A 105 20.62 3.12 -1.49
N SER A 106 20.95 1.85 -1.24
CA SER A 106 19.99 0.89 -0.68
C SER A 106 19.60 1.16 0.77
N MET A 107 20.34 1.97 1.54
CA MET A 107 20.08 2.20 2.97
C MET A 107 20.07 3.70 3.32
N GLN A 108 19.80 4.58 2.35
CA GLN A 108 19.76 6.01 2.64
C GLN A 108 18.64 6.34 3.63
N PRO A 109 18.94 7.04 4.73
CA PRO A 109 17.91 7.46 5.68
C PRO A 109 17.02 8.52 5.05
N LEU A 110 15.74 8.52 5.41
CA LEU A 110 14.82 9.57 4.99
C LEU A 110 15.16 10.92 5.63
N LEU A 111 15.61 10.89 6.88
CA LEU A 111 16.09 12.05 7.62
C LEU A 111 17.62 12.02 7.68
N SER A 112 18.28 12.92 6.97
CA SER A 112 19.75 13.00 6.91
C SER A 112 20.36 14.05 7.84
N SER A 113 19.56 15.02 8.30
CA SER A 113 20.03 16.08 9.19
C SER A 113 19.93 15.65 10.66
N PRO A 114 20.98 15.90 11.48
CA PRO A 114 20.87 15.71 12.91
C PRO A 114 19.81 16.67 13.49
N LEU A 115 19.15 16.23 14.55
CA LEU A 115 18.12 17.00 15.23
C LEU A 115 18.67 17.63 16.51
N ASP A 116 18.46 18.93 16.65
CA ASP A 116 18.77 19.67 17.88
C ASP A 116 17.69 19.46 18.95
N ALA A 117 17.97 19.81 20.22
CA ALA A 117 17.04 19.59 21.33
C ALA A 117 15.65 20.21 21.10
N SER A 118 15.59 21.44 20.58
CA SER A 118 14.32 22.11 20.25
C SER A 118 13.56 21.43 19.10
N GLN A 119 14.29 20.83 18.16
CA GLN A 119 13.70 20.09 17.04
C GLN A 119 13.16 18.74 17.50
N TRP A 120 13.82 18.08 18.46
CA TRP A 120 13.30 16.87 19.10
C TRP A 120 11.99 17.13 19.84
N GLU A 121 11.91 18.23 20.60
CA GLU A 121 10.66 18.62 21.27
C GLU A 121 9.54 18.91 20.27
N ALA A 122 9.85 19.64 19.19
CA ALA A 122 8.91 19.91 18.11
C ALA A 122 8.45 18.63 17.39
N LEU A 123 9.36 17.69 17.15
CA LEU A 123 9.07 16.40 16.52
C LEU A 123 8.14 15.55 17.39
N GLU A 124 8.37 15.51 18.70
CA GLU A 124 7.51 14.78 19.64
C GLU A 124 6.10 15.39 19.69
N SER A 125 6.02 16.72 19.77
CA SER A 125 4.73 17.44 19.71
C SER A 125 3.97 17.17 18.42
N LEU A 126 4.66 17.18 17.27
CA LEU A 126 4.08 16.85 15.97
C LEU A 126 3.62 15.40 15.91
N SER A 127 4.45 14.47 16.38
CA SER A 127 4.13 13.03 16.46
C SER A 127 2.86 12.78 17.27
N GLN A 128 2.74 13.42 18.44
CA GLN A 128 1.56 13.32 19.28
C GLN A 128 0.32 13.86 18.58
N SER A 129 0.41 15.07 18.02
CA SER A 129 -0.72 15.69 17.31
C SER A 129 -1.19 14.85 16.11
N LEU A 130 -0.26 14.31 15.33
CA LEU A 130 -0.58 13.43 14.21
C LEU A 130 -1.21 12.13 14.70
N THR A 131 -0.68 11.52 15.75
CA THR A 131 -1.22 10.29 16.36
C THR A 131 -2.68 10.48 16.77
N GLU A 132 -3.00 11.58 17.45
CA GLU A 132 -4.37 11.93 17.84
C GLU A 132 -5.29 12.13 16.62
N GLN A 133 -4.82 12.87 15.60
CA GLN A 133 -5.58 13.06 14.37
C GLN A 133 -5.83 11.75 13.60
N TYR A 134 -4.82 10.90 13.47
CA TYR A 134 -4.95 9.60 12.81
C TYR A 134 -5.86 8.66 13.60
N CYS A 135 -5.77 8.67 14.93
CA CYS A 135 -6.68 7.92 15.79
C CYS A 135 -8.14 8.34 15.53
N CYS A 136 -8.43 9.65 15.54
CA CYS A 136 -9.77 10.17 15.21
C CYS A 136 -10.24 9.73 13.82
N ARG A 137 -9.39 9.81 12.80
CA ARG A 137 -9.71 9.35 11.43
C ARG A 137 -9.98 7.84 11.38
N ARG A 138 -9.18 7.03 12.07
CA ARG A 138 -9.37 5.58 12.14
C ARG A 138 -10.66 5.23 12.86
N CYS A 139 -10.98 5.89 13.97
CA CYS A 139 -12.29 5.76 14.64
C CYS A 139 -13.46 6.01 13.69
N LEU A 140 -13.40 7.08 12.90
CA LEU A 140 -14.43 7.39 11.90
C LEU A 140 -14.54 6.27 10.86
N LEU A 141 -13.41 5.82 10.29
CA LEU A 141 -13.40 4.76 9.28
C LEU A 141 -13.93 3.44 9.82
N LEU A 142 -13.57 3.07 11.05
CA LEU A 142 -14.08 1.89 11.73
C LEU A 142 -15.59 1.99 11.97
N LYS A 143 -16.07 3.14 12.44
CA LYS A 143 -17.51 3.36 12.63
C LYS A 143 -18.26 3.31 11.31
N ARG A 144 -17.69 3.87 10.24
CA ARG A 144 -18.25 3.80 8.89
C ARG A 144 -18.31 2.36 8.39
N LEU A 145 -17.28 1.55 8.63
CA LEU A 145 -17.28 0.12 8.31
C LEU A 145 -18.41 -0.60 9.07
N ASP A 146 -18.57 -0.34 10.36
CA ASP A 146 -19.62 -0.95 11.20
C ASP A 146 -21.03 -0.60 10.69
N LEU A 147 -21.27 0.68 10.38
CA LEU A 147 -22.55 1.15 9.84
C LEU A 147 -22.83 0.60 8.45
N THR A 148 -21.81 0.52 7.58
CA THR A 148 -21.95 -0.04 6.23
C THR A 148 -22.30 -1.54 6.32
N THR A 149 -21.63 -2.27 7.21
CA THR A 149 -21.91 -3.69 7.48
C THR A 149 -23.34 -3.88 8.01
N SER A 150 -23.77 -2.98 8.90
CA SER A 150 -25.14 -3.00 9.44
C SER A 150 -26.20 -2.69 8.38
N ALA A 151 -25.93 -1.75 7.47
CA ALA A 151 -26.86 -1.39 6.39
C ALA A 151 -27.14 -2.53 5.41
N PHE A 152 -26.19 -3.46 5.21
CA PHE A 152 -26.44 -4.65 4.40
C PHE A 152 -27.56 -5.52 4.96
N HIS A 153 -27.88 -5.45 6.26
CA HIS A 153 -28.96 -6.23 6.87
C HIS A 153 -30.36 -5.65 6.61
N TRP A 154 -30.49 -4.52 5.90
CA TRP A 154 -31.77 -3.86 5.65
C TRP A 154 -32.53 -4.37 4.42
N GLY A 155 -32.01 -5.40 3.73
CA GLY A 155 -32.70 -6.03 2.60
C GLY A 155 -33.11 -7.47 2.89
N ASP A 156 -34.32 -7.87 2.50
CA ASP A 156 -34.89 -9.21 2.71
C ASP A 156 -33.97 -10.36 2.25
N ARG A 157 -33.21 -10.15 1.16
CA ARG A 157 -32.23 -11.13 0.66
C ARG A 157 -30.99 -11.30 1.54
N ALA A 158 -30.64 -10.27 2.31
CA ALA A 158 -29.46 -10.23 3.14
C ALA A 158 -29.75 -10.64 4.59
N GLU A 159 -31.02 -10.58 5.03
CA GLU A 159 -31.43 -11.04 6.36
C GLU A 159 -31.07 -12.52 6.60
N GLY A 160 -31.31 -13.39 5.60
CA GLY A 160 -30.93 -14.81 5.67
C GLY A 160 -29.43 -15.11 5.55
N GLN A 161 -28.61 -14.13 5.14
CA GLN A 161 -27.15 -14.28 4.96
C GLN A 161 -26.35 -13.43 5.96
N GLY A 162 -27.03 -12.66 6.82
CA GLY A 162 -26.41 -11.71 7.74
C GLY A 162 -25.49 -12.36 8.76
N GLU A 163 -25.90 -13.50 9.32
CA GLU A 163 -25.10 -14.26 10.28
C GLU A 163 -23.82 -14.83 9.64
N ALA A 164 -23.91 -15.34 8.41
CA ALA A 164 -22.73 -15.80 7.68
C ALA A 164 -21.76 -14.65 7.37
N MET A 165 -22.28 -13.48 6.98
CA MET A 165 -21.48 -12.28 6.74
C MET A 165 -20.79 -11.78 8.02
N LYS A 166 -21.53 -11.70 9.13
CA LYS A 166 -21.01 -11.33 10.45
C LYS A 166 -19.90 -12.27 10.91
N ALA A 167 -20.09 -13.58 10.76
CA ALA A 167 -19.10 -14.59 11.14
C ALA A 167 -17.73 -14.37 10.45
N VAL A 168 -17.73 -13.86 9.21
CA VAL A 168 -16.51 -13.53 8.48
C VAL A 168 -15.94 -12.16 8.88
N LEU A 169 -16.79 -11.15 9.05
CA LEU A 169 -16.34 -9.77 9.28
C LEU A 169 -15.93 -9.49 10.73
N PHE A 170 -16.58 -10.08 11.74
CA PHE A 170 -16.28 -9.80 13.14
C PHE A 170 -14.83 -10.11 13.54
N PRO A 171 -14.24 -11.26 13.15
CA PRO A 171 -12.83 -11.53 13.44
C PRO A 171 -11.90 -10.48 12.84
N ILE A 172 -12.14 -10.08 11.58
CA ILE A 172 -11.35 -9.04 10.90
C ILE A 172 -11.51 -7.71 11.62
N ARG A 173 -12.75 -7.34 11.95
CA ARG A 173 -13.07 -6.08 12.65
C ARG A 173 -12.42 -6.00 14.03
N GLY A 174 -12.33 -7.11 14.74
CA GLY A 174 -11.69 -7.21 16.06
C GLY A 174 -10.18 -7.00 16.04
N LEU A 175 -9.53 -7.22 14.89
CA LEU A 175 -8.10 -6.94 14.70
C LEU A 175 -7.81 -5.48 14.36
N LEU A 176 -8.83 -4.70 13.97
CA LEU A 176 -8.65 -3.31 13.56
C LEU A 176 -8.81 -2.36 14.75
N THR A 177 -7.70 -1.77 15.19
CA THR A 177 -7.64 -0.80 16.29
C THR A 177 -7.59 0.64 15.77
N PRO A 178 -8.10 1.63 16.51
CA PRO A 178 -7.94 3.03 16.16
C PRO A 178 -6.52 3.56 16.43
N GLU A 179 -5.79 2.91 17.33
CA GLU A 179 -4.41 3.23 17.71
C GLU A 179 -3.45 3.02 16.53
N SER A 180 -2.36 3.78 16.51
CA SER A 180 -1.30 3.67 15.51
C SER A 180 -0.10 2.92 16.09
N ASP A 181 0.39 1.93 15.36
CA ASP A 181 1.61 1.20 15.70
C ASP A 181 2.90 1.95 15.30
N VAL A 182 2.76 3.14 14.70
CA VAL A 182 3.86 3.96 14.21
C VAL A 182 4.33 4.88 15.33
N SER A 183 5.61 4.80 15.68
CA SER A 183 6.28 5.67 16.65
C SER A 183 7.38 6.50 16.00
N VAL A 184 7.91 7.50 16.73
CA VAL A 184 9.04 8.33 16.25
C VAL A 184 10.24 7.47 15.85
N ALA A 185 10.51 6.38 16.57
CA ALA A 185 11.58 5.44 16.22
C ALA A 185 11.38 4.82 14.82
N HIS A 186 10.14 4.51 14.44
CA HIS A 186 9.82 4.00 13.10
C HIS A 186 10.06 5.05 12.02
N VAL A 187 9.77 6.32 12.30
CA VAL A 187 10.00 7.43 11.37
C VAL A 187 11.51 7.66 11.17
N LEU A 188 12.31 7.57 12.23
CA LEU A 188 13.76 7.72 12.15
C LEU A 188 14.44 6.53 11.47
N ALA A 189 13.89 5.32 11.64
CA ALA A 189 14.32 4.14 10.92
C ALA A 189 13.87 4.14 9.44
N ALA A 190 13.01 5.08 9.03
CA ALA A 190 12.51 5.13 7.68
C ALA A 190 13.63 5.47 6.68
N ARG A 191 13.68 4.69 5.62
CA ARG A 191 14.60 4.88 4.50
C ARG A 191 13.99 5.76 3.41
N ALA A 192 14.83 6.35 2.58
CA ALA A 192 14.43 7.25 1.51
C ALA A 192 13.47 6.59 0.52
N ASP A 193 13.57 5.28 0.29
CA ASP A 193 12.67 4.53 -0.58
C ASP A 193 11.23 4.46 -0.06
N LEU A 194 11.01 4.51 1.26
CA LEU A 194 9.65 4.55 1.85
C LEU A 194 8.90 5.86 1.54
N SER A 195 9.62 6.93 1.19
CA SER A 195 8.98 8.19 0.77
C SER A 195 8.35 8.11 -0.62
N ARG A 196 8.68 7.07 -1.41
CA ARG A 196 8.15 6.90 -2.76
C ARG A 196 6.70 6.46 -2.70
N LEU A 197 5.79 7.41 -2.83
CA LEU A 197 4.37 7.12 -2.97
C LEU A 197 4.10 6.46 -4.32
N VAL A 198 3.75 5.17 -4.29
CA VAL A 198 3.24 4.46 -5.47
C VAL A 198 1.71 4.58 -5.48
N PRO A 199 1.10 5.20 -6.50
CA PRO A 199 -0.35 5.31 -6.56
C PRO A 199 -0.99 3.92 -6.54
N ALA A 200 -1.93 3.69 -5.62
CA ALA A 200 -2.69 2.44 -5.54
C ALA A 200 -3.54 2.17 -6.81
N THR A 201 -3.80 3.21 -7.60
CA THR A 201 -4.49 3.13 -8.89
C THR A 201 -3.55 2.95 -10.08
N SER A 202 -2.24 2.90 -9.86
CA SER A 202 -1.28 2.73 -10.95
C SER A 202 -1.50 1.41 -11.67
N VAL A 203 -1.20 1.40 -12.97
CA VAL A 203 -1.23 0.20 -13.81
C VAL A 203 -0.40 -0.91 -13.17
N ALA A 204 0.79 -0.58 -12.65
CA ALA A 204 1.68 -1.53 -11.97
C ALA A 204 1.04 -2.14 -10.70
N ALA A 205 0.37 -1.33 -9.86
CA ALA A 205 -0.32 -1.84 -8.67
C ALA A 205 -1.56 -2.71 -9.02
N ARG A 206 -2.15 -2.47 -10.20
CA ARG A 206 -3.32 -3.23 -10.69
C ARG A 206 -2.94 -4.44 -11.56
N GLN A 207 -1.70 -4.52 -12.01
CA GLN A 207 -1.21 -5.62 -12.81
C GLN A 207 -1.13 -6.88 -11.94
N GLY A 208 -2.01 -7.85 -12.20
CA GLY A 208 -2.10 -9.11 -11.43
C GLY A 208 -3.10 -9.12 -10.28
N THR A 209 -3.82 -8.02 -10.02
CA THR A 209 -4.91 -7.97 -9.02
C THR A 209 -6.30 -8.20 -9.64
N SER A 210 -6.35 -8.91 -10.77
CA SER A 210 -7.62 -9.29 -11.41
C SER A 210 -8.43 -10.18 -10.46
N CYS A 211 -9.61 -9.71 -10.05
CA CYS A 211 -10.53 -10.49 -9.24
C CYS A 211 -11.91 -10.52 -9.88
N ALA A 212 -12.83 -11.33 -9.35
CA ALA A 212 -14.19 -11.44 -9.88
C ALA A 212 -14.93 -10.08 -9.96
N ILE A 213 -14.51 -9.10 -9.16
CA ILE A 213 -15.06 -7.74 -9.12
C ILE A 213 -14.27 -6.80 -10.05
N ASN A 214 -12.93 -6.78 -9.95
CA ASN A 214 -12.05 -5.97 -10.80
C ASN A 214 -11.43 -6.84 -11.90
N LYS A 215 -12.23 -7.12 -12.94
CA LYS A 215 -11.80 -7.96 -14.07
C LYS A 215 -10.99 -7.22 -15.14
N VAL A 216 -11.25 -5.92 -15.31
CA VAL A 216 -10.71 -5.15 -16.43
C VAL A 216 -9.73 -4.10 -15.93
N LEU A 217 -8.48 -4.22 -16.38
CA LEU A 217 -7.50 -3.16 -16.26
C LEU A 217 -7.80 -2.13 -17.36
N MET A 218 -8.37 -0.98 -16.98
CA MET A 218 -8.53 0.12 -17.93
C MET A 218 -7.14 0.59 -18.36
N GLY A 219 -6.86 0.52 -19.66
CA GLY A 219 -5.63 1.02 -20.26
C GLY A 219 -5.59 2.55 -20.26
N ASP A 220 -4.71 3.12 -21.06
CA ASP A 220 -4.58 4.57 -21.19
C ASP A 220 -5.92 5.15 -21.67
N VAL A 221 -6.61 5.90 -20.82
CA VAL A 221 -7.91 6.49 -21.12
C VAL A 221 -7.62 7.82 -21.82
N PRO A 222 -7.92 7.96 -23.13
CA PRO A 222 -7.73 9.23 -23.82
C PRO A 222 -8.48 10.31 -23.06
N ASP A 223 -7.86 11.49 -22.95
CA ASP A 223 -8.49 12.63 -22.31
C ASP A 223 -9.90 12.80 -22.88
N ARG A 224 -10.91 12.63 -22.01
CA ARG A 224 -12.31 12.72 -22.42
C ARG A 224 -12.76 14.17 -22.63
N GLY A 225 -11.83 15.11 -22.54
CA GLY A 225 -11.98 16.48 -22.98
C GLY A 225 -12.72 17.36 -21.98
N GLY A 226 -12.30 18.63 -21.98
CA GLY A 226 -12.93 19.74 -21.30
C GLY A 226 -12.46 19.91 -19.86
N ARG A 227 -11.17 20.22 -19.66
CA ARG A 227 -10.83 20.95 -18.45
C ARG A 227 -11.72 22.20 -18.41
N PRO A 228 -12.38 22.51 -17.28
CA PRO A 228 -13.24 23.69 -17.20
C PRO A 228 -12.54 24.98 -17.66
N ASP A 229 -11.21 25.02 -17.55
CA ASP A 229 -10.35 26.12 -17.95
C ASP A 229 -10.11 26.22 -19.48
N GLU A 230 -10.41 25.15 -20.24
CA GLU A 230 -10.22 25.05 -21.69
C GLU A 230 -11.50 25.31 -22.49
N LEU A 231 -12.68 25.30 -21.84
CA LEU A 231 -13.93 25.76 -22.45
C LEU A 231 -14.10 27.25 -22.16
N GLU A 232 -13.72 28.10 -23.12
CA GLU A 232 -14.17 29.49 -23.12
C GLU A 232 -15.70 29.49 -23.24
N ALA A 233 -16.39 29.92 -22.17
CA ALA A 233 -17.85 30.04 -22.21
C ALA A 233 -18.21 31.07 -23.30
N PRO A 234 -19.08 30.72 -24.27
CA PRO A 234 -19.45 31.66 -25.30
C PRO A 234 -20.08 32.89 -24.64
N MET A 235 -19.44 34.04 -24.83
CA MET A 235 -19.89 35.32 -24.26
C MET A 235 -21.34 35.56 -24.69
N PRO A 236 -22.29 35.71 -23.74
CA PRO A 236 -23.67 35.99 -24.11
C PRO A 236 -23.75 37.37 -24.76
N ALA A 237 -24.26 37.43 -25.99
CA ALA A 237 -24.48 38.71 -26.67
C ALA A 237 -25.57 39.50 -25.93
N TRP A 238 -25.21 40.64 -25.36
CA TRP A 238 -26.18 41.57 -24.78
C TRP A 238 -26.87 42.33 -25.91
N GLN A 239 -28.13 42.01 -26.17
CA GLN A 239 -28.98 42.86 -27.01
C GLN A 239 -29.41 44.07 -26.19
N SER A 240 -29.27 45.27 -26.76
CA SER A 240 -29.76 46.48 -26.10
C SER A 240 -31.26 46.34 -25.84
N ARG A 241 -31.68 46.72 -24.64
CA ARG A 241 -33.10 46.83 -24.30
C ARG A 241 -33.70 47.82 -25.31
N ARG A 242 -34.62 47.34 -26.16
CA ARG A 242 -35.38 48.22 -27.03
C ARG A 242 -36.14 49.20 -26.15
N GLU A 243 -35.75 50.47 -26.17
CA GLU A 243 -36.62 51.57 -25.78
C GLU A 243 -37.67 51.70 -26.89
N ASP A 244 -38.67 50.84 -26.83
CA ASP A 244 -39.92 51.12 -27.52
C ASP A 244 -41.04 50.92 -26.50
N GLY A 245 -41.57 52.05 -26.05
CA GLY A 245 -42.66 52.12 -25.10
C GLY A 245 -43.90 51.47 -25.70
N GLY A 246 -44.22 50.27 -25.24
CA GLY A 246 -45.41 49.55 -25.66
C GLY A 246 -46.01 48.74 -24.52
N ARG A 247 -46.98 49.34 -23.81
CA ARG A 247 -47.92 48.65 -22.92
C ARG A 247 -48.45 47.38 -23.62
N GLY A 248 -48.22 46.21 -23.03
CA GLY A 248 -48.73 44.96 -23.61
C GLY A 248 -48.68 43.78 -22.63
N LYS A 249 -49.73 43.70 -21.80
CA LYS A 249 -50.28 42.51 -21.12
C LYS A 249 -49.34 41.34 -20.77
N ALA A 250 -49.25 41.09 -19.46
CA ALA A 250 -48.97 39.78 -18.88
C ALA A 250 -49.81 38.68 -19.56
N GLY A 251 -49.13 37.73 -20.20
CA GLY A 251 -49.70 36.49 -20.70
C GLY A 251 -49.21 35.31 -19.85
N PRO A 252 -50.10 34.38 -19.43
CA PRO A 252 -49.72 33.29 -18.55
C PRO A 252 -48.90 32.23 -19.31
N GLN A 253 -47.70 31.95 -18.81
CA GLN A 253 -46.81 30.92 -19.34
C GLN A 253 -47.34 29.53 -18.98
N ARG A 254 -47.98 28.90 -19.97
CA ARG A 254 -48.57 27.56 -19.90
C ARG A 254 -47.44 26.51 -19.91
N TRP A 255 -47.26 25.79 -18.82
CA TRP A 255 -46.38 24.63 -18.73
C TRP A 255 -46.73 23.55 -19.78
N GLY A 256 -45.74 23.21 -20.60
CA GLY A 256 -45.83 22.18 -21.63
C GLY A 256 -45.84 20.77 -21.03
N ARG A 257 -47.00 20.11 -21.11
CA ARG A 257 -47.21 18.70 -20.77
C ARG A 257 -46.57 17.82 -21.85
N ARG A 258 -45.41 17.21 -21.56
CA ARG A 258 -44.74 16.25 -22.47
C ARG A 258 -45.51 14.91 -22.46
N LYS A 259 -46.23 14.61 -23.55
CA LYS A 259 -46.92 13.33 -23.75
C LYS A 259 -45.91 12.19 -23.95
N LYS A 260 -46.06 11.11 -23.19
CA LYS A 260 -45.48 9.78 -23.47
C LYS A 260 -46.04 9.26 -24.81
N LYS A 261 -45.16 8.84 -25.72
CA LYS A 261 -45.52 8.04 -26.89
C LYS A 261 -44.97 6.63 -26.66
N LYS A 262 -45.87 5.66 -26.59
CA LYS A 262 -45.59 4.23 -26.56
C LYS A 262 -45.82 3.71 -27.98
N LYS A 263 -44.86 3.01 -28.55
CA LYS A 263 -45.06 1.94 -29.53
C LYS A 263 -44.01 0.89 -29.23
#